data_AF-A0A2V6P8B1-F1
#
_entry.id   AF-A0A2V6P8B1-F1
#
_cell.length_a   1.000
_cell.length_b   1.000
_cell.length_c   1.000
_cell.angle_alpha   90.00
_cell.angle_beta   90.00
_cell.angle_gamma   90.00
#
_symmetry.space_group_name_H-M   'P 1'
#
loop_
_entity.id
_entity.type
_entity.pdbx_description
1 polymer ?
#
loop_
_entity_poly.entity_id
_entity_poly.type
_entity_poly.pdbx_seq_one_letter_code
_entity_poly.pdbx_strand_id
1 'polypeptide(L)'
;MARMRWVVFLRAVNVGRANRCQPALIAKQLAKFGVVNIGAVGTFVVCENVSESALRTAIAKKLSFKCEIMICPARDIIKLALKDPFSRQPSGTDITRFVSVLHKRLRTLPSLPLSLPSNDDWLLKIIAIQGRFVLGLY
;
A
#
# COMPACT_ATOMS: atom_id res chain seq x y z
N MET A 1 11.72 -6.51 -20.23
CA MET A 1 11.11 -6.60 -18.88
C MET A 1 9.67 -6.14 -18.96
N ALA A 2 8.71 -6.91 -18.44
CA ALA A 2 7.31 -6.48 -18.38
C ALA A 2 7.20 -5.21 -17.53
N ARG A 3 6.65 -4.13 -18.08
CA ARG A 3 6.56 -2.83 -17.39
C ARG A 3 5.44 -2.91 -16.36
N MET A 4 5.79 -3.14 -15.09
CA MET A 4 4.83 -3.06 -13.99
C MET A 4 4.16 -1.69 -14.00
N ARG A 5 2.83 -1.67 -14.08
CA ARG A 5 2.04 -0.45 -14.25
C ARG A 5 1.46 0.00 -12.92
N TRP A 6 0.79 -0.91 -12.22
CA TRP A 6 0.09 -0.61 -10.97
C TRP A 6 0.48 -1.58 -9.86
N VAL A 7 0.39 -1.09 -8.64
CA VAL A 7 0.35 -1.90 -7.42
C VAL A 7 -0.96 -1.61 -6.71
N VAL A 8 -1.63 -2.68 -6.27
CA VAL A 8 -2.93 -2.63 -5.61
C VAL A 8 -2.79 -3.16 -4.20
N PHE A 9 -3.37 -2.44 -3.24
CA PHE A 9 -3.49 -2.87 -1.85
C PHE A 9 -4.97 -2.89 -1.47
N LEU A 10 -5.41 -3.99 -0.86
CA LEU A 10 -6.74 -4.12 -0.28
C LEU A 10 -6.67 -3.94 1.23
N ARG A 11 -7.50 -3.06 1.77
CA ARG A 11 -7.54 -2.85 3.23
C ARG A 11 -8.35 -3.95 3.92
N ALA A 12 -7.80 -4.46 5.04
CA ALA A 12 -8.49 -5.30 6.01
C ALA A 12 -9.15 -6.56 5.42
N VAL A 13 -8.48 -7.19 4.46
CA VAL A 13 -8.89 -8.47 3.87
C VAL A 13 -8.25 -9.63 4.63
N ASN A 14 -9.01 -10.70 4.86
CA ASN A 14 -8.53 -11.93 5.52
C ASN A 14 -8.03 -11.73 6.96
N VAL A 15 -8.49 -10.68 7.65
CA VAL A 15 -8.17 -10.41 9.07
C VAL A 15 -9.36 -10.81 9.95
N GLY A 16 -9.08 -11.40 11.12
CA GLY A 16 -10.10 -11.60 12.16
C GLY A 16 -11.29 -12.47 11.73
N ARG A 17 -11.09 -13.40 10.79
CA ARG A 17 -12.12 -14.26 10.16
C ARG A 17 -13.14 -13.53 9.26
N ALA A 18 -13.07 -12.21 9.11
CA ALA A 18 -13.96 -11.40 8.28
C ALA A 18 -13.34 -11.07 6.91
N ASN A 19 -14.13 -10.44 6.02
CA ASN A 19 -13.71 -9.92 4.71
C ASN A 19 -12.86 -10.93 3.91
N ARG A 20 -13.35 -12.16 3.85
CA ARG A 20 -12.61 -13.27 3.24
C ARG A 20 -12.61 -13.14 1.72
N CYS A 21 -11.43 -13.14 1.13
CA CYS A 21 -11.26 -13.33 -0.31
C CYS A 21 -10.11 -14.31 -0.56
N GLN A 22 -10.05 -14.85 -1.78
CA GLN A 22 -8.93 -15.67 -2.24
C GLN A 22 -8.10 -14.86 -3.24
N PRO A 23 -7.03 -14.17 -2.82
CA PRO A 23 -6.24 -13.32 -3.71
C PRO A 23 -5.68 -14.07 -4.93
N ALA A 24 -5.25 -15.33 -4.76
CA ALA A 24 -4.79 -16.16 -5.86
C ALA A 24 -5.89 -16.41 -6.92
N LEU A 25 -7.13 -16.65 -6.48
CA LEU A 25 -8.26 -16.83 -7.39
C LEU A 25 -8.60 -15.51 -8.10
N ILE A 26 -8.56 -14.38 -7.39
CA ILE A 26 -8.76 -13.05 -8.00
C ILE A 26 -7.71 -12.80 -9.09
N ALA A 27 -6.43 -13.09 -8.82
CA ALA A 27 -5.37 -12.96 -9.81
C ALA A 27 -5.61 -13.84 -11.04
N LYS A 28 -6.00 -15.11 -10.84
CA LYS A 28 -6.37 -16.03 -11.94
C LYS A 28 -7.55 -15.52 -12.77
N GLN A 29 -8.59 -15.01 -12.12
CA GLN A 29 -9.78 -14.48 -12.80
C GLN A 29 -9.52 -13.15 -13.52
N LEU A 30 -8.47 -12.41 -13.13
CA LEU A 30 -8.06 -11.15 -13.72
C LEU A 30 -6.77 -11.28 -14.54
N ALA A 31 -6.43 -12.50 -14.99
CA ALA A 31 -5.21 -12.79 -15.75
C ALA A 31 -5.07 -11.93 -17.01
N LYS A 32 -6.18 -11.52 -17.63
CA LYS A 32 -6.20 -10.58 -18.78
C LYS A 32 -5.58 -9.20 -18.49
N PHE A 33 -5.46 -8.83 -17.22
CA PHE A 33 -4.79 -7.60 -16.78
C PHE A 33 -3.36 -7.87 -16.29
N GLY A 34 -2.85 -9.09 -16.42
CA GLY A 34 -1.52 -9.45 -15.93
C GLY A 34 -1.39 -9.23 -14.42
N VAL A 35 -2.44 -9.56 -13.66
CA VAL A 35 -2.47 -9.43 -12.20
C VAL A 35 -1.66 -10.56 -11.57
N VAL A 36 -0.68 -10.18 -10.76
CA VAL A 36 0.14 -11.08 -9.94
C VAL A 36 -0.17 -10.83 -8.47
N ASN A 37 -0.48 -11.90 -7.74
CA ASN A 37 -0.73 -11.83 -6.30
C ASN A 37 0.59 -11.86 -5.51
N ILE A 38 0.74 -10.94 -4.55
CA ILE A 38 1.88 -10.87 -3.63
C ILE A 38 1.36 -11.16 -2.20
N GLY A 39 1.26 -12.46 -1.87
CA GLY A 39 0.92 -12.92 -0.52
C GLY A 39 -0.58 -13.13 -0.25
N ALA A 40 -0.94 -13.21 1.04
CA ALA A 40 -2.27 -13.64 1.49
C ALA A 40 -3.26 -12.49 1.80
N VAL A 41 -2.76 -11.27 1.95
CA VAL A 41 -3.51 -10.10 2.47
C VAL A 41 -3.97 -9.13 1.39
N GLY A 42 -3.99 -9.56 0.12
CA GLY A 42 -4.57 -8.76 -0.97
C GLY A 42 -3.67 -7.65 -1.50
N THR A 43 -2.38 -7.94 -1.68
CA THR A 43 -1.47 -7.08 -2.46
C THR A 43 -1.30 -7.64 -3.86
N PHE A 44 -1.41 -6.81 -4.88
CA PHE A 44 -1.27 -7.23 -6.28
C PHE A 44 -0.35 -6.30 -7.07
N VAL A 45 0.33 -6.86 -8.06
CA VAL A 45 1.05 -6.11 -9.09
C VAL A 45 0.36 -6.34 -10.43
N VAL A 46 0.28 -5.31 -11.27
CA VAL A 46 -0.42 -5.35 -12.55
C VAL A 46 0.53 -4.88 -13.64
N CYS A 47 0.77 -5.73 -14.64
CA CYS A 47 1.72 -5.46 -15.71
C CYS A 47 1.08 -4.87 -16.98
N GLU A 48 -0.21 -5.13 -17.19
CA GLU A 48 -0.89 -4.67 -18.41
C GLU A 48 -1.22 -3.18 -18.40
N ASN A 49 -1.37 -2.62 -19.60
CA ASN A 49 -1.76 -1.23 -19.79
C ASN A 49 -3.28 -1.03 -19.58
N VAL A 50 -3.72 -1.13 -18.33
CA VAL A 50 -5.10 -0.89 -17.91
C VAL A 50 -5.23 0.46 -17.22
N SER A 51 -6.37 1.14 -17.36
CA SER A 51 -6.65 2.36 -16.60
C SER A 51 -6.91 2.04 -15.12
N GLU A 52 -6.62 3.00 -14.23
CA GLU A 52 -6.89 2.85 -12.79
C GLU A 52 -8.37 2.54 -12.52
N SER A 53 -9.29 3.25 -13.19
CA SER A 53 -10.74 3.08 -13.01
C SER A 53 -11.22 1.69 -13.44
N ALA A 54 -10.79 1.21 -14.61
CA ALA A 54 -11.15 -0.12 -15.09
C ALA A 54 -10.62 -1.22 -14.17
N LEU A 55 -9.38 -1.10 -13.70
CA LEU A 55 -8.78 -2.03 -12.75
C LEU A 55 -9.53 -2.02 -11.41
N ARG A 56 -9.86 -0.84 -10.87
CA ARG A 56 -10.63 -0.67 -9.64
C ARG A 56 -11.99 -1.36 -9.73
N THR A 57 -12.73 -1.10 -10.81
CA THR A 57 -14.03 -1.74 -11.05
C THR A 57 -13.89 -3.25 -11.18
N ALA A 58 -12.87 -3.74 -11.89
CA ALA A 58 -12.65 -5.16 -12.06
C ALA A 58 -12.35 -5.88 -10.74
N ILE A 59 -11.48 -5.32 -9.89
CA ILE A 59 -11.17 -5.88 -8.57
C ILE A 59 -12.38 -5.83 -7.65
N ALA A 60 -13.07 -4.68 -7.59
CA ALA A 60 -14.27 -4.53 -6.75
C ALA A 60 -15.35 -5.57 -7.09
N LYS A 61 -15.56 -5.87 -8.38
CA LYS A 61 -16.51 -6.91 -8.84
C LYS A 61 -16.14 -8.33 -8.39
N LYS A 62 -14.89 -8.58 -7.97
CA LYS A 62 -14.44 -9.88 -7.46
C LYS A 62 -14.56 -10.01 -5.94
N LEU A 63 -14.87 -8.93 -5.24
CA LEU A 63 -15.03 -8.93 -3.81
C LEU A 63 -16.52 -8.99 -3.47
N SER A 64 -16.90 -9.88 -2.56
CA SER A 64 -18.27 -10.00 -2.04
C SER A 64 -18.59 -8.96 -0.95
N PHE A 65 -17.67 -8.04 -0.68
CA PHE A 65 -17.77 -7.03 0.37
C PHE A 65 -17.17 -5.71 -0.11
N LYS A 66 -17.58 -4.62 0.55
CA LYS A 66 -17.01 -3.29 0.31
C LYS A 66 -15.59 -3.24 0.87
N CYS A 67 -14.62 -2.93 0.01
CA CYS A 67 -13.21 -2.84 0.38
C CYS A 67 -12.64 -1.49 -0.06
N GLU A 68 -11.77 -0.91 0.77
CA GLU A 68 -10.95 0.22 0.34
C GLU A 68 -9.78 -0.32 -0.51
N ILE A 69 -9.71 0.16 -1.75
CA ILE A 69 -8.74 -0.31 -2.74
C ILE A 69 -7.77 0.83 -3.05
N MET A 70 -6.50 0.68 -2.71
CA MET A 70 -5.45 1.65 -3.02
C MET A 70 -4.71 1.18 -4.27
N ILE A 71 -4.84 1.90 -5.38
CA ILE A 71 -4.14 1.60 -6.64
C ILE A 71 -3.13 2.70 -6.91
N CYS A 72 -1.84 2.38 -6.91
CA CYS A 72 -0.77 3.35 -7.12
C CYS A 72 0.13 2.96 -8.30
N PRO A 73 0.73 3.93 -9.01
CA PRO A 73 1.70 3.63 -10.05
C PRO A 73 2.90 2.86 -9.49
N ALA A 74 3.29 1.75 -10.12
CA ALA A 74 4.41 0.94 -9.65
C ALA A 74 5.73 1.75 -9.61
N ARG A 75 5.91 2.68 -10.56
CA ARG A 75 7.05 3.61 -10.59
C ARG A 75 7.19 4.43 -9.31
N ASP A 76 6.10 4.75 -8.61
CA ASP A 76 6.15 5.60 -7.42
C ASP A 76 6.67 4.79 -6.22
N ILE A 77 6.33 3.50 -6.14
CA ILE A 77 6.92 2.57 -5.14
C ILE A 77 8.39 2.33 -5.44
N ILE A 78 8.75 2.08 -6.70
CA ILE A 78 10.16 1.90 -7.10
C ILE A 78 10.98 3.14 -6.75
N LYS A 79 10.47 4.34 -7.08
CA LYS A 79 11.11 5.61 -6.73
C LYS A 79 11.24 5.78 -5.21
N LEU A 80 10.23 5.35 -4.45
CA LEU A 80 10.28 5.41 -2.99
C LEU A 80 11.36 4.48 -2.42
N ALA A 81 11.42 3.24 -2.90
CA ALA A 81 12.43 2.26 -2.49
C ALA A 81 13.86 2.72 -2.83
N LEU A 82 14.07 3.24 -4.05
CA LEU A 82 15.39 3.74 -4.50
C LEU A 82 15.90 4.94 -3.69
N LYS A 83 15.00 5.77 -3.15
CA LYS A 83 15.39 6.92 -2.32
C LYS A 83 15.89 6.53 -0.93
N ASP A 84 15.64 5.28 -0.52
CA ASP A 84 15.87 4.78 0.85
C ASP A 84 15.49 5.80 1.95
N PRO A 85 14.19 6.06 2.11
CA PRO A 85 13.71 7.11 3.00
C PRO A 85 14.00 6.85 4.49
N PHE A 86 14.43 5.63 4.84
CA PHE A 86 14.77 5.24 6.20
C PHE A 86 16.27 5.21 6.46
N SER A 87 17.12 5.54 5.49
CA SER A 87 18.59 5.54 5.62
C SER A 87 19.13 6.30 6.85
N ARG A 88 18.47 7.38 7.26
CA ARG A 88 18.85 8.21 8.43
C ARG A 88 17.96 7.97 9.66
N GLN A 89 17.15 6.92 9.65
CA GLN A 89 16.25 6.59 10.76
C GLN A 89 16.81 5.39 11.53
N PRO A 90 16.50 5.27 12.83
CA PRO A 90 16.92 4.11 13.59
C PRO A 90 16.35 2.80 13.01
N SER A 91 17.03 1.70 13.29
CA SER A 91 16.60 0.33 13.03
C SER A 91 16.96 -0.52 14.25
N GLY A 92 16.15 -1.53 14.53
CA GLY A 92 16.38 -2.47 15.62
C GLY A 92 15.22 -3.46 15.70
N THR A 93 15.32 -4.42 16.60
CA THR A 93 14.25 -5.40 16.86
C THR A 93 12.96 -4.75 17.37
N ASP A 94 13.10 -3.61 18.04
CA ASP A 94 11.99 -2.89 18.68
C ASP A 94 11.43 -1.76 17.80
N ILE A 95 11.94 -1.59 16.57
CA ILE A 95 11.56 -0.48 15.68
C ILE A 95 11.05 -1.05 14.36
N THR A 96 9.77 -0.85 14.10
CA THR A 96 9.13 -1.18 12.83
C THR A 96 9.11 0.03 11.91
N ARG A 97 9.83 -0.07 10.79
CA ARG A 97 9.72 0.88 9.67
C ARG A 97 8.50 0.52 8.82
N PHE A 98 7.62 1.47 8.58
CA PHE A 98 6.41 1.22 7.81
C PHE A 98 6.16 2.26 6.72
N VAL A 99 5.47 1.82 5.67
CA VAL A 99 4.89 2.69 4.65
C VAL A 99 3.39 2.43 4.61
N SER A 100 2.61 3.42 4.99
CA SER A 100 1.15 3.41 4.89
C SER A 100 0.70 4.02 3.57
N VAL A 101 -0.24 3.37 2.89
CA VAL A 101 -0.82 3.86 1.64
C VAL A 101 -2.21 4.43 1.91
N LEU A 102 -2.36 5.74 1.73
CA LEU A 102 -3.61 6.43 2.01
C LEU A 102 -4.67 6.12 0.95
N HIS A 103 -5.87 5.75 1.41
CA HIS A 103 -7.05 5.60 0.56
C HIS A 103 -7.63 6.95 0.10
N LYS A 104 -7.56 7.97 0.95
CA LYS A 104 -8.02 9.33 0.67
C LYS A 104 -6.87 10.31 0.82
N ARG A 105 -6.88 11.38 0.04
CA ARG A 105 -5.92 12.48 0.19
C ARG A 105 -6.10 13.15 1.56
N LEU A 106 -4.99 13.46 2.23
CA LEU A 106 -5.02 14.29 3.44
C LEU A 106 -5.48 15.71 3.08
N ARG A 107 -6.40 16.25 3.88
CA ARG A 107 -6.86 17.64 3.74
C ARG A 107 -5.82 18.63 4.25
N THR A 108 -5.18 18.29 5.36
CA THR A 108 -4.12 19.08 6.00
C THR A 108 -2.94 18.17 6.29
N LEU A 109 -1.74 18.65 6.00
CA LEU A 109 -0.50 17.94 6.34
C LEU A 109 -0.06 18.36 7.75
N PRO A 110 0.28 17.42 8.64
CA PRO A 110 0.90 17.77 9.91
C PRO A 110 2.31 18.34 9.67
N SER A 111 2.82 19.09 10.63
CA SER A 111 4.25 19.41 10.70
C SER A 111 5.05 18.12 10.82
N LEU A 112 6.15 18.02 10.06
CA LEU A 112 7.01 16.84 10.03
C LEU A 112 8.42 17.18 10.54
N PRO A 113 9.08 16.27 11.28
CA PRO A 113 8.55 14.98 11.73
C PRO A 113 7.46 15.14 12.80
N LEU A 114 6.45 14.27 12.77
CA LEU A 114 5.41 14.19 13.80
C LEU A 114 5.75 13.03 14.73
N SER A 115 6.11 13.33 15.96
CA SER A 115 6.41 12.33 16.99
C SER A 115 5.30 12.35 18.04
N LEU A 116 4.79 11.17 18.41
CA LEU A 116 3.76 11.01 19.43
C LEU A 116 4.22 9.97 20.46
N PRO A 117 4.08 10.23 21.77
CA PRO A 117 3.58 11.48 22.37
C PRO A 117 4.56 12.66 22.34
N SER A 118 5.87 12.41 22.33
CA SER A 118 6.92 13.44 22.33
C SER A 118 8.06 13.07 21.38
N ASN A 119 9.05 13.94 21.21
CA ASN A 119 10.21 13.68 20.35
C ASN A 119 11.19 12.65 20.93
N ASP A 120 11.30 12.59 22.25
CA ASP A 120 12.29 11.76 22.93
C ASP A 120 11.73 10.37 23.30
N ASP A 121 10.42 10.28 23.56
CA ASP A 121 9.73 9.04 23.98
C ASP A 121 8.64 8.62 22.98
N TRP A 122 8.94 8.66 21.68
CA TRP A 122 7.94 8.39 20.65
C TRP A 122 7.54 6.90 20.59
N LEU A 123 6.24 6.66 20.47
CA LEU A 123 5.63 5.38 20.08
C LEU A 123 5.24 5.36 18.60
N LEU A 124 5.09 6.54 18.00
CA LEU A 124 4.84 6.71 16.58
C LEU A 124 5.58 7.94 16.09
N LYS A 125 6.36 7.78 15.03
CA LYS A 125 7.05 8.88 14.37
C LYS A 125 6.77 8.87 12.88
N ILE A 126 6.11 9.90 12.38
CA ILE A 126 5.92 10.13 10.93
C ILE A 126 7.06 11.01 10.43
N ILE A 127 7.86 10.48 9.51
CA ILE A 127 9.07 11.15 9.03
C ILE A 127 8.86 11.86 7.70
N ALA A 128 7.93 11.37 6.87
CA ALA A 128 7.68 11.91 5.55
C ALA A 128 6.27 11.57 5.06
N ILE A 129 5.69 12.47 4.28
CA ILE A 129 4.47 12.24 3.50
C ILE A 129 4.78 12.55 2.04
N GLN A 130 4.75 11.53 1.17
CA GLN A 130 5.05 11.65 -0.25
C GLN A 130 3.82 11.24 -1.07
N GLY A 131 3.02 12.23 -1.46
CA GLY A 131 1.75 11.99 -2.16
C GLY A 131 0.77 11.24 -1.26
N ARG A 132 0.59 9.94 -1.52
CA ARG A 132 -0.28 9.04 -0.72
C ARG A 132 0.48 8.11 0.23
N PHE A 133 1.81 8.15 0.21
CA PHE A 133 2.64 7.32 1.06
C PHE A 133 2.97 8.10 2.34
N VAL A 134 2.65 7.52 3.48
CA VAL A 134 3.02 8.02 4.81
C VAL A 134 4.09 7.09 5.36
N LEU A 135 5.24 7.65 5.70
CA LEU A 135 6.39 6.89 6.15
C LEU A 135 6.61 7.16 7.63
N GLY A 136 6.89 6.10 8.38
CA GLY A 136 7.12 6.25 9.80
C GLY A 136 7.75 5.05 10.48
N LEU A 137 7.85 5.21 11.79
CA LEU A 137 8.43 4.29 12.75
C LEU A 137 7.42 4.09 13.89
N TYR A 138 7.31 2.89 14.42
CA TYR A 138 6.67 2.58 15.70
C TYR A 138 7.34 1.37 16.35
#